data_AF-A0A9Q8T392-F1
#
_entry.id   AF-A0A9Q8T392-F1
#
_cell.length_a   1.000
_cell.length_b   1.000
_cell.length_c   1.000
_cell.angle_alpha   90.00
_cell.angle_beta   90.00
_cell.angle_gamma   90.00
#
_symmetry.space_group_name_H-M   'P 1'
#
loop_
_entity.id
_entity.type
_entity.pdbx_description
1 polymer ?
#
loop_
_entity_poly.entity_id
_entity_poly.type
_entity_poly.pdbx_seq_one_letter_code
_entity_poly.pdbx_strand_id
1 'polypeptide(L)'
;MHNTAHCSFKRRILLCSTVGGFIHAAPVLELGAVLAARGHEVHFGTNSGQEHWASDYPSITRVHSFGPAMPDADAEAHYAHMIQWRPSDGVGSIMESKYLFDSY
;
A
#
# COMPACT_ATOMS: atom_id res chain seq x y z
N MET A 1 37.23 -5.56 19.17
CA MET A 1 35.79 -5.62 19.51
C MET A 1 35.31 -4.19 19.76
N HIS A 2 34.79 -3.51 18.74
CA HIS A 2 34.18 -2.19 18.90
C HIS A 2 32.66 -2.37 18.88
N ASN A 3 32.04 -2.31 20.06
CA ASN A 3 30.60 -2.28 20.21
C ASN A 3 30.15 -0.81 20.15
N THR A 4 29.94 -0.29 18.94
CA THR A 4 29.20 0.96 18.77
C THR A 4 27.74 0.68 19.06
N ALA A 5 27.29 1.05 20.25
CA ALA A 5 25.87 1.17 20.55
C ALA A 5 25.26 2.17 19.57
N HIS A 6 24.67 1.67 18.48
CA HIS A 6 23.71 2.46 17.71
C HIS A 6 22.55 2.75 18.65
N CYS A 7 22.44 4.00 19.08
CA CYS A 7 21.23 4.52 19.67
C CYS A 7 20.12 4.38 18.61
N SER A 8 19.42 3.24 18.60
CA SER A 8 18.34 2.99 17.64
C SER A 8 17.16 3.85 18.06
N PHE A 9 16.96 4.96 17.35
CA PHE A 9 15.80 5.80 17.54
C PHE A 9 14.55 5.03 17.10
N LYS A 10 13.79 4.52 18.08
CA LYS A 10 12.50 3.88 17.83
C LYS A 10 11.50 4.92 17.29
N ARG A 11 10.83 4.57 16.19
CA ARG A 11 9.80 5.39 15.55
C ARG A 11 8.51 4.60 15.52
N ARG A 12 7.38 5.32 15.52
CA ARG A 12 6.12 4.78 15.03
C ARG A 12 6.00 5.13 13.56
N ILE A 13 5.77 4.12 12.73
CA ILE A 13 5.71 4.25 11.28
C ILE A 13 4.35 3.72 10.84
N LEU A 14 3.63 4.53 10.07
CA LEU A 14 2.42 4.11 9.37
C LEU A 14 2.80 3.78 7.93
N LEU A 15 2.61 2.53 7.56
CA LEU A 15 2.66 2.07 6.18
C LEU A 15 1.27 2.22 5.57
N CYS A 16 1.18 2.78 4.37
CA CYS A 16 -0.11 3.08 3.76
C CYS A 16 -0.21 2.42 2.38
N SER A 17 -1.33 1.73 2.13
CA SER A 17 -1.70 1.19 0.81
C SER A 17 -3.22 1.33 0.63
N THR A 18 -3.63 2.38 -0.08
CA THR A 18 -5.05 2.71 -0.34
C THR A 18 -5.44 2.58 -1.80
N VAL A 19 -4.48 2.39 -2.71
CA VAL A 19 -4.73 2.16 -4.14
C VAL A 19 -4.03 0.89 -4.61
N GLY A 20 -4.66 0.20 -5.56
CA GLY A 20 -4.20 -1.08 -6.07
C GLY A 20 -4.56 -2.27 -5.16
N GLY A 21 -4.30 -3.49 -5.66
CA GLY A 21 -4.54 -4.73 -4.93
C GLY A 21 -3.38 -5.18 -4.04
N PHE A 22 -3.50 -6.40 -3.48
CA PHE A 22 -2.51 -6.99 -2.58
C PHE A 22 -1.08 -7.03 -3.14
N ILE A 23 -0.92 -7.14 -4.46
CA ILE A 23 0.40 -7.09 -5.12
C ILE A 23 1.16 -5.78 -4.88
N HIS A 24 0.46 -4.68 -4.60
CA HIS A 24 1.06 -3.39 -4.23
C HIS A 24 1.28 -3.29 -2.71
N ALA A 25 0.38 -3.87 -1.91
CA ALA A 25 0.46 -3.87 -0.45
C ALA A 25 1.57 -4.80 0.08
N ALA A 26 1.83 -5.93 -0.57
CA ALA A 26 2.79 -6.93 -0.08
C ALA A 26 4.22 -6.38 0.08
N PRO A 27 4.82 -5.66 -0.90
CA PRO A 27 6.13 -5.03 -0.69
C PRO A 27 6.16 -3.99 0.44
N VAL A 28 5.05 -3.28 0.63
CA VAL A 28 4.90 -2.30 1.72
C VAL A 28 4.89 -3.01 3.08
N LEU A 29 4.16 -4.11 3.19
CA LEU A 29 4.10 -4.94 4.41
C LEU A 29 5.45 -5.61 4.72
N GLU A 30 6.16 -6.11 3.70
CA GLU A 30 7.52 -6.67 3.85
C GLU A 30 8.50 -5.61 4.37
N LEU A 31 8.44 -4.38 3.85
CA LEU A 31 9.20 -3.27 4.41
C LEU A 31 8.88 -3.05 5.89
N GLY A 32 7.61 -3.24 6.27
CA GLY A 32 7.16 -3.22 7.67
C GLY A 32 7.82 -4.26 8.55
N ALA A 33 7.91 -5.51 8.08
CA ALA A 33 8.61 -6.57 8.79
C ALA A 33 10.08 -6.20 9.04
N VAL A 34 10.77 -5.67 8.03
CA VAL A 34 12.16 -5.20 8.15
C VAL A 34 12.29 -4.03 9.13
N LEU A 35 11.39 -3.07 9.11
CA LEU A 35 11.40 -1.92 10.03
C LEU A 35 11.11 -2.35 11.48
N ALA A 36 10.17 -3.28 11.67
CA ALA A 36 9.87 -3.84 12.99
C ALA A 36 11.06 -4.63 13.55
N ALA A 37 11.75 -5.42 12.72
CA ALA A 37 12.97 -6.14 13.10
C ALA A 37 14.12 -5.19 13.54
N ARG A 38 14.10 -3.94 13.07
CA ARG A 38 15.03 -2.87 13.49
C ARG A 38 14.59 -2.13 14.77
N GLY A 39 13.45 -2.51 15.35
CA GLY A 39 12.93 -1.99 16.63
C GLY A 39 11.88 -0.90 16.49
N HIS A 40 11.41 -0.56 15.29
CA HIS A 40 10.33 0.40 15.09
C HIS A 40 8.95 -0.21 15.42
N GLU A 41 8.02 0.63 15.85
CA GLU A 41 6.59 0.27 15.92
C GLU A 41 5.98 0.50 14.53
N VAL A 42 5.32 -0.51 13.97
CA VAL A 42 4.78 -0.45 12.60
C VAL A 42 3.27 -0.65 12.64
N HIS A 43 2.55 0.32 12.06
CA HIS A 43 1.12 0.27 11.80
C HIS A 43 0.89 0.13 10.30
N PHE A 44 -0.27 -0.41 9.93
CA PHE A 44 -0.70 -0.50 8.54
C PHE A 44 -2.00 0.29 8.35
N GLY A 45 -2.10 1.02 7.25
CA GLY A 45 -3.26 1.79 6.85
C GLY A 45 -3.72 1.35 5.47
N THR A 46 -4.99 1.01 5.33
CA THR A 46 -5.58 0.53 4.07
C THR A 46 -7.06 0.89 4.00
N ASN A 47 -7.79 0.35 3.03
CA ASN A 47 -9.22 0.59 2.88
C ASN A 47 -10.05 -0.56 3.48
N SER A 48 -11.32 -0.26 3.74
CA SER A 48 -12.28 -1.22 4.29
C SER A 48 -12.41 -2.46 3.40
N GLY A 49 -12.27 -3.65 4.00
CA GLY A 49 -12.25 -4.94 3.32
C GLY A 49 -10.84 -5.46 3.01
N GLN A 50 -9.81 -4.61 3.09
CA GLN A 50 -8.43 -4.94 2.76
C GLN A 50 -7.55 -5.14 4.02
N GLU A 51 -8.11 -4.99 5.22
CA GLU A 51 -7.39 -5.11 6.49
C GLU A 51 -6.75 -6.48 6.69
N HIS A 52 -7.36 -7.52 6.11
CA HIS A 52 -6.88 -8.90 6.17
C HIS A 52 -5.49 -9.09 5.55
N TRP A 53 -5.02 -8.17 4.69
CA TRP A 53 -3.67 -8.22 4.15
C TRP A 53 -2.58 -8.19 5.24
N ALA A 54 -2.85 -7.58 6.39
CA ALA A 54 -1.92 -7.55 7.51
C ALA A 54 -1.88 -8.85 8.32
N SER A 55 -2.80 -9.81 8.09
CA SER A 55 -2.92 -11.02 8.91
C SER A 55 -1.68 -11.91 8.86
N ASP A 56 -0.95 -11.91 7.74
CA ASP A 56 0.30 -12.67 7.58
C ASP A 56 1.54 -11.95 8.14
N TYR A 57 1.38 -10.72 8.64
CA TYR A 57 2.48 -9.85 9.11
C TYR A 57 2.33 -9.55 10.60
N PRO A 58 2.75 -10.46 11.51
CA PRO A 58 2.60 -10.28 12.95
C PRO A 58 3.38 -9.07 13.51
N SER A 59 4.31 -8.51 12.72
CA SER A 59 5.01 -7.25 13.03
C SER A 59 4.10 -6.01 13.01
N ILE A 60 2.94 -6.09 12.36
CA ILE A 60 1.96 -5.00 12.31
C ILE A 60 1.15 -5.00 13.61
N THR A 61 1.30 -3.95 14.42
CA THR A 61 0.67 -3.89 15.75
C THR A 61 -0.69 -3.18 15.75
N ARG A 62 -1.04 -2.50 14.65
CA ARG A 62 -2.32 -1.81 14.47
C ARG A 62 -2.64 -1.66 12.99
N VAL A 63 -3.91 -1.85 12.64
CA VAL A 63 -4.47 -1.58 11.32
C VAL A 63 -5.43 -0.38 11.40
N HIS A 64 -5.38 0.50 10.41
CA HIS A 64 -6.26 1.66 10.24
C HIS A 64 -6.99 1.56 8.90
N SER A 65 -8.28 1.89 8.89
CA SER A 65 -9.09 1.93 7.66
C SER A 65 -9.39 3.39 7.30
N PHE A 66 -9.09 3.81 6.07
CA PHE A 66 -9.24 5.21 5.64
C PHE A 66 -10.53 5.50 4.86
N GLY A 67 -11.05 4.51 4.15
CA GLY A 67 -12.24 4.66 3.30
C GLY A 67 -12.66 3.33 2.68
N PRO A 68 -13.71 3.32 1.85
CA PRO A 68 -14.09 2.13 1.09
C PRO A 68 -13.00 1.76 0.09
N ALA A 69 -12.78 0.47 -0.13
CA ALA A 69 -11.97 0.03 -1.26
C ALA A 69 -12.72 0.28 -2.58
N MET A 70 -11.97 0.49 -3.66
CA MET A 70 -12.54 0.45 -5.01
C MET A 70 -13.15 -0.94 -5.25
N PRO A 71 -14.39 -1.04 -5.75
CA PRO A 71 -14.97 -2.33 -6.13
C PRO A 71 -14.12 -3.05 -7.17
N ASP A 72 -13.93 -4.36 -7.03
CA ASP A 72 -13.13 -5.16 -7.97
C ASP A 72 -13.63 -5.03 -9.41
N ALA A 73 -14.95 -4.93 -9.63
CA ALA A 73 -15.53 -4.75 -10.95
C ALA A 73 -15.09 -3.44 -11.62
N ASP A 74 -15.01 -2.35 -10.84
CA ASP A 74 -14.54 -1.06 -11.34
C ASP A 74 -13.04 -1.15 -11.63
N ALA A 75 -12.25 -1.71 -10.70
CA ALA A 75 -10.81 -1.90 -10.89
C ALA A 75 -10.49 -2.71 -12.15
N GLU A 76 -11.21 -3.81 -12.41
CA GLU A 76 -11.05 -4.65 -13.61
C GLU A 76 -11.47 -3.94 -14.89
N ALA A 77 -12.60 -3.25 -14.90
CA ALA A 77 -13.04 -2.46 -16.05
C ALA A 77 -11.99 -1.40 -16.43
N HIS A 78 -11.39 -0.77 -15.42
CA HIS A 78 -10.34 0.22 -15.61
C HIS A 78 -9.00 -0.39 -16.05
N TYR A 79 -8.62 -1.54 -15.50
CA TYR A 79 -7.43 -2.26 -15.94
C TYR A 79 -7.54 -2.71 -17.40
N ALA A 80 -8.71 -3.24 -17.81
CA ALA A 80 -8.98 -3.61 -19.19
C ALA A 80 -8.88 -2.41 -20.15
N HIS A 81 -9.35 -1.24 -19.74
CA HIS A 81 -9.21 0.00 -20.51
C HIS A 81 -7.75 0.43 -20.65
N MET A 82 -6.98 0.41 -19.55
CA MET A 82 -5.56 0.76 -19.57
C MET A 82 -4.71 -0.16 -20.47
N ILE A 83 -5.01 -1.46 -20.53
CA ILE A 83 -4.28 -2.41 -21.40
C ILE A 83 -4.44 -2.05 -22.88
N GLN A 84 -5.55 -1.43 -23.27
CA GLN A 84 -5.82 -1.08 -24.65
C GLN A 84 -5.10 0.20 -25.09
N TRP A 85 -4.56 0.98 -24.15
CA TRP A 85 -3.89 2.24 -24.42
C TRP A 85 -2.61 2.07 -25.25
N ARG A 86 -2.40 2.97 -26.21
CA ARG A 86 -1.17 3.07 -26.99
C ARG A 86 -0.52 4.43 -26.80
N PRO A 87 0.82 4.53 -26.89
CA PRO A 87 1.52 5.82 -26.84
C PRO A 87 1.01 6.87 -27.84
N SER A 88 0.48 6.43 -28.98
CA SER A 88 -0.15 7.30 -29.99
C SER A 88 -1.40 8.03 -29.51
N ASP A 89 -2.06 7.52 -28.48
CA ASP A 89 -3.35 8.01 -28.00
C ASP A 89 -3.19 9.20 -27.03
N GLY A 90 -1.94 9.58 -26.73
CA GLY A 90 -1.61 10.65 -25.79
C GLY A 90 -1.94 10.26 -24.33
N VAL A 91 -1.88 11.23 -23.41
CA VAL A 91 -2.06 10.94 -21.97
C VAL A 91 -3.48 11.11 -21.45
N GLY A 92 -4.39 11.67 -22.26
CA GLY A 92 -5.73 12.08 -21.80
C GLY A 92 -6.54 10.93 -21.19
N SER A 93 -6.63 9.79 -21.89
CA SER A 93 -7.37 8.61 -21.44
C SER A 93 -6.74 7.92 -20.22
N ILE A 94 -5.42 8.00 -20.05
CA ILE A 94 -4.75 7.54 -18.82
C ILE A 94 -5.07 8.48 -17.65
N MET A 95 -5.16 9.79 -17.89
CA MET A 95 -5.46 10.76 -16.84
C MET A 95 -6.85 10.54 -16.23
N GLU A 96 -7.83 10.09 -17.00
CA GLU A 96 -9.13 9.65 -16.47
C GLU A 96 -8.98 8.52 -15.45
N SER A 97 -8.09 7.57 -15.72
CA SER A 97 -7.78 6.47 -14.80
C SER A 97 -7.11 7.00 -13.52
N LYS A 98 -6.21 7.97 -13.65
CA LYS A 98 -5.60 8.64 -12.50
C LYS A 98 -6.65 9.32 -11.61
N TYR A 99 -7.59 10.07 -12.20
CA TYR A 99 -8.62 10.77 -11.42
C TYR A 99 -9.55 9.83 -10.68
N LEU A 100 -9.86 8.66 -11.26
CA LEU A 100 -10.59 7.62 -10.56
C LEU A 100 -9.81 7.14 -9.32
N PHE A 101 -8.55 6.73 -9.47
CA PHE A 101 -7.76 6.24 -8.33
C PHE A 101 -7.54 7.32 -7.27
N ASP A 102 -7.41 8.59 -7.67
CA ASP A 102 -7.27 9.73 -6.75
C ASP A 102 -8.58 10.04 -5.98
N SER A 103 -9.73 9.47 -6.37
CA SER A 103 -11.02 9.67 -5.69
C SER A 103 -11.28 8.69 -4.53
N TYR A 104 -10.36 7.73 -4.32
CA TYR A 104 -10.37 6.75 -3.23
C TYR A 104 -9.14 6.93 -2.32
#